data_AF-A3WXK8-F1
#
_entry.id   AF-A3WXK8-F1
#
_cell.length_a   1.000
_cell.length_b   1.000
_cell.length_c   1.000
_cell.angle_alpha   90.00
_cell.angle_beta   90.00
_cell.angle_gamma   90.00
#
_symmetry.space_group_name_H-M   'P 1'
#
loop_
_entity.id
_entity.type
_entity.pdbx_description
1 polymer ?
#
loop_
_entity_poly.entity_id
_entity_poly.type
_entity_poly.pdbx_seq_one_letter_code
_entity_poly.pdbx_strand_id
1 'polypeptide(L)'
;MSESDIRQAVPPKPASTSSQRLKDEIADAGAEVSQRAREALRASKDVASDTFKEASDAAAEVAEGASDHFRDKAQEQQRSGADIIDRLAGNIRQAAHAFENDAPFAARGINSSADYVEDAAEKIRNGTFRDLVDGASDFAKRQPAAFLGLSVLAGFAAVRFFRASEDHTASSQQEDV
;
A
#
# COMPACT_ATOMS: atom_id res chain seq x y z
N MET A 1 -44.60 57.96 -3.12
CA MET A 1 -43.62 57.56 -2.08
C MET A 1 -44.08 56.25 -1.48
N SER A 2 -43.37 55.16 -1.78
CA SER A 2 -43.15 53.98 -0.92
C SER A 2 -42.20 53.05 -1.69
N GLU A 3 -40.93 53.46 -1.74
CA GLU A 3 -39.81 52.53 -1.81
C GLU A 3 -39.70 51.87 -0.44
N SER A 4 -39.59 50.54 -0.38
CA SER A 4 -38.73 49.84 0.58
C SER A 4 -38.58 48.41 0.11
N ASP A 5 -37.39 48.14 -0.39
CA ASP A 5 -36.73 46.86 -0.59
C ASP A 5 -37.14 45.75 0.39
N ILE A 6 -37.48 44.57 -0.15
CA ILE A 6 -37.04 43.31 0.44
C ILE A 6 -36.55 42.40 -0.69
N ARG A 7 -35.28 42.62 -1.08
CA ARG A 7 -34.46 41.57 -1.69
C ARG A 7 -34.15 40.53 -0.62
N GLN A 8 -34.97 39.49 -0.52
CA GLN A 8 -34.62 38.35 0.32
C GLN A 8 -33.56 37.52 -0.42
N ALA A 9 -32.32 37.66 0.06
CA ALA A 9 -31.17 36.90 -0.41
C ALA A 9 -31.40 35.40 -0.19
N VAL A 10 -31.25 34.62 -1.25
CA VAL A 10 -31.10 33.16 -1.18
C VAL A 10 -29.72 32.89 -0.56
N PRO A 11 -29.60 32.22 0.61
CA PRO A 11 -28.29 31.86 1.14
C PRO A 11 -27.65 30.77 0.25
N PRO A 12 -26.36 30.89 -0.13
CA PRO A 12 -25.66 29.82 -0.85
C PRO A 12 -25.33 28.62 0.07
N LYS A 13 -25.37 27.42 -0.52
CA LYS A 13 -25.22 26.08 0.09
C LYS A 13 -23.93 25.89 0.93
N PRO A 14 -23.98 25.14 2.05
CA PRO A 14 -22.80 24.76 2.83
C PRO A 14 -22.15 23.50 2.26
N ALA A 15 -21.30 23.64 1.24
CA ALA A 15 -20.44 22.54 0.77
C ALA A 15 -18.99 22.65 1.30
N SER A 16 -18.61 23.80 1.86
CA SER A 16 -17.24 24.09 2.32
C SER A 16 -16.96 23.65 3.76
N THR A 17 -18.00 23.50 4.60
CA THR A 17 -17.84 23.21 6.04
C THR A 17 -17.56 21.73 6.34
N SER A 18 -18.05 20.79 5.52
CA SER A 18 -17.85 19.35 5.77
C SER A 18 -16.41 18.91 5.54
N SER A 19 -15.78 19.40 4.47
CA SER A 19 -14.38 19.09 4.17
C SER A 19 -13.39 19.78 5.12
N GLN A 20 -13.76 20.89 5.76
CA GLN A 20 -12.93 21.52 6.79
C GLN A 20 -13.00 20.75 8.11
N ARG A 21 -14.20 20.39 8.56
CA ARG A 21 -14.38 19.60 9.81
C ARG A 21 -13.70 18.24 9.75
N LEU A 22 -13.78 17.56 8.61
CA LEU A 22 -13.08 16.29 8.41
C LEU A 22 -11.56 16.45 8.49
N LYS A 23 -11.00 17.56 7.97
CA LYS A 23 -9.56 17.84 8.07
C LYS A 23 -9.12 18.11 9.50
N ASP A 24 -9.92 18.86 10.25
CA ASP A 24 -9.64 19.19 11.65
C ASP A 24 -9.68 17.94 12.54
N GLU A 25 -10.70 17.08 12.35
CA GLU A 25 -10.82 15.81 13.09
C GLU A 25 -9.68 14.84 12.79
N ILE A 26 -9.26 14.75 11.52
CA ILE A 26 -8.09 13.95 11.11
C ILE A 26 -6.79 14.54 11.68
N ALA A 27 -6.66 15.87 11.73
CA ALA A 27 -5.48 16.53 12.28
C ALA A 27 -5.35 16.27 13.79
N ASP A 28 -6.44 16.35 14.53
CA ASP A 28 -6.46 16.10 15.98
C ASP A 28 -6.19 14.62 16.30
N ALA A 29 -6.86 13.70 15.60
CA ALA A 29 -6.60 12.26 15.75
C ALA A 29 -5.16 11.91 15.34
N GLY A 30 -4.64 12.53 14.28
CA GLY A 30 -3.27 12.33 13.81
C GLY A 30 -2.22 12.85 14.80
N ALA A 31 -2.49 13.98 15.48
CA ALA A 31 -1.61 14.53 16.49
C ALA A 31 -1.49 13.59 17.70
N GLU A 32 -2.61 13.02 18.17
CA GLU A 32 -2.62 12.07 19.28
C GLU A 32 -1.89 10.76 18.94
N VAL A 33 -2.15 10.20 17.76
CA VAL A 33 -1.45 8.99 17.27
C VAL A 33 0.05 9.23 17.13
N SER A 34 0.45 10.38 16.57
CA SER A 34 1.86 10.78 16.46
C SER A 34 2.53 10.89 17.82
N GLN A 35 1.83 11.43 18.83
CA GLN A 35 2.37 11.56 20.17
C GLN A 35 2.60 10.20 20.83
N ARG A 36 1.59 9.31 20.78
CA ARG A 36 1.72 7.93 21.29
C ARG A 36 2.79 7.13 20.55
N ALA A 37 2.87 7.28 19.22
CA ALA A 37 3.91 6.65 18.42
C ALA A 37 5.32 7.13 18.81
N ARG A 38 5.50 8.43 19.09
CA ARG A 38 6.79 8.97 19.55
C ARG A 38 7.20 8.43 20.91
N GLU A 39 6.26 8.25 21.83
CA GLU A 39 6.51 7.67 23.15
C GLU A 39 6.87 6.19 23.05
N ALA A 40 6.12 5.41 22.26
CA ALA A 40 6.43 4.01 21.98
C ALA A 40 7.80 3.86 21.29
N LEU A 41 8.08 4.68 20.28
CA LEU A 41 9.37 4.67 19.57
C LEU A 41 10.55 4.97 20.50
N ARG A 42 10.39 5.87 21.49
CA ARG A 42 11.44 6.16 22.47
C ARG A 42 11.70 4.96 23.38
N ALA A 43 10.65 4.31 23.88
CA ALA A 43 10.79 3.11 24.71
C ALA A 43 11.36 1.93 23.93
N SER A 44 11.01 1.82 22.65
CA SER A 44 11.47 0.75 21.76
C SER A 44 12.84 1.01 21.15
N LYS A 45 13.39 2.23 21.17
CA LYS A 45 14.64 2.55 20.47
C LYS A 45 15.83 1.68 20.92
N ASP A 46 15.93 1.43 22.22
CA ASP A 46 17.06 0.66 22.78
C ASP A 46 16.93 -0.83 22.45
N VAL A 47 15.73 -1.41 22.64
CA VAL A 47 15.45 -2.82 22.30
C VAL A 47 15.47 -3.06 20.79
N ALA A 48 14.89 -2.14 20.01
CA ALA A 48 14.83 -2.24 18.56
C ALA A 48 16.22 -2.15 17.94
N SER A 49 17.16 -1.38 18.51
CA SER A 49 18.51 -1.28 17.94
C SER A 49 19.28 -2.59 18.02
N ASP A 50 19.06 -3.40 19.06
CA ASP A 50 19.75 -4.69 19.21
C ASP A 50 19.04 -5.79 18.43
N THR A 51 17.71 -5.86 18.51
CA THR A 51 16.92 -6.77 17.66
C THR A 51 17.11 -6.48 16.18
N PHE A 52 17.26 -5.21 15.78
CA PHE A 52 17.48 -4.84 14.38
C PHE A 52 18.84 -5.31 13.87
N LYS A 53 19.90 -5.26 14.70
CA LYS A 53 21.22 -5.79 14.31
C LYS A 53 21.14 -7.30 14.09
N GLU A 54 20.57 -8.03 15.06
CA GLU A 54 20.43 -9.49 14.96
C GLU A 54 19.57 -9.91 13.75
N ALA A 55 18.45 -9.20 13.51
CA ALA A 55 17.62 -9.43 12.34
C ALA A 55 18.33 -9.07 11.03
N SER A 56 19.16 -8.02 11.02
CA SER A 56 19.94 -7.61 9.84
C SER A 56 21.03 -8.64 9.52
N ASP A 57 21.71 -9.16 10.53
CA ASP A 57 22.74 -10.19 10.37
C ASP A 57 22.14 -11.49 9.83
N ALA A 58 21.01 -11.94 10.41
CA ALA A 58 20.28 -13.10 9.90
C ALA A 58 19.77 -12.89 8.46
N ALA A 59 19.28 -11.69 8.15
CA ALA A 59 18.82 -11.36 6.79
C ALA A 59 19.99 -11.35 5.79
N ALA A 60 21.17 -10.87 6.18
CA ALA A 60 22.35 -10.84 5.34
C ALA A 60 22.82 -12.26 4.99
N GLU A 61 22.84 -13.19 5.96
CA GLU A 61 23.19 -14.59 5.74
C GLU A 61 22.23 -15.29 4.77
N VAL A 62 20.92 -15.08 4.95
CA VAL A 62 19.90 -15.61 4.03
C VAL A 62 20.02 -15.01 2.64
N ALA A 63 20.29 -13.71 2.55
CA ALA A 63 20.46 -13.03 1.26
C ALA A 63 21.68 -13.58 0.50
N GLU A 64 22.79 -13.84 1.17
CA GLU A 64 23.99 -14.42 0.56
C GLU A 64 23.71 -15.81 -0.01
N GLY A 65 22.95 -16.66 0.70
CA GLY A 65 22.58 -18.00 0.23
C GLY A 65 21.47 -18.05 -0.82
N ALA A 66 20.53 -17.11 -0.83
CA ALA A 66 19.37 -17.12 -1.74
C ALA A 66 19.64 -16.43 -3.09
N SER A 67 20.54 -15.43 -3.12
CA SER A 67 20.81 -14.60 -4.31
C SER A 67 21.28 -15.41 -5.52
N ASP A 68 22.11 -16.43 -5.27
CA ASP A 68 22.71 -17.25 -6.33
C ASP A 68 21.69 -18.20 -6.98
N HIS A 69 20.64 -18.61 -6.25
CA HIS A 69 19.63 -19.54 -6.76
C HIS A 69 18.43 -18.85 -7.45
N PHE A 70 18.21 -17.56 -7.20
CA PHE A 70 17.05 -16.83 -7.73
C PHE A 70 17.25 -16.30 -9.15
N ARG A 71 18.48 -16.01 -9.56
CA ARG A 71 18.78 -15.44 -10.88
C ARG A 71 18.33 -16.33 -12.04
N ASP A 72 18.48 -17.64 -11.90
CA ASP A 72 18.22 -18.60 -12.99
C ASP A 72 16.72 -18.94 -13.15
N LYS A 73 15.90 -18.73 -12.12
CA LYS A 73 14.44 -19.00 -12.18
C LYS A 73 13.58 -17.77 -12.53
N ALA A 74 14.14 -16.57 -12.41
CA ALA A 74 13.39 -15.32 -12.58
C ALA A 74 12.94 -15.08 -14.03
N GLN A 75 13.74 -15.45 -15.04
CA GLN A 75 13.40 -15.23 -16.45
C GLN A 75 12.21 -16.07 -16.93
N GLU A 76 12.00 -17.26 -16.37
CA GLU A 76 10.95 -18.19 -16.80
C GLU A 76 9.57 -17.79 -16.24
N GLN A 77 9.54 -17.13 -15.07
CA GLN A 77 8.30 -16.68 -14.42
C GLN A 77 7.83 -15.28 -14.86
N GLN A 78 8.68 -14.48 -15.50
CA GLN A 78 8.38 -13.09 -15.86
C GLN A 78 7.23 -12.96 -16.88
N ARG A 79 7.04 -13.96 -17.76
CA ARG A 79 5.92 -13.98 -18.72
C ARG A 79 4.57 -14.29 -18.08
N SER A 80 4.53 -15.09 -17.00
CA SER A 80 3.28 -15.49 -16.35
C SER A 80 2.71 -14.40 -15.42
N GLY A 81 3.51 -13.40 -15.04
CA GLY A 81 3.10 -12.29 -14.18
C GLY A 81 2.30 -11.21 -14.90
N ALA A 82 2.54 -11.00 -16.21
CA ALA A 82 1.85 -9.96 -16.98
C ALA A 82 0.33 -10.17 -17.01
N ASP A 83 -0.13 -11.43 -17.17
CA ASP A 83 -1.55 -11.76 -17.18
C ASP A 83 -2.24 -11.51 -15.83
N ILE A 84 -1.51 -11.60 -14.72
CA ILE A 84 -2.03 -11.32 -13.37
C ILE A 84 -2.16 -9.80 -13.16
N ILE A 85 -1.16 -9.05 -13.61
CA ILE A 85 -1.16 -7.58 -13.54
C ILE A 85 -2.27 -7.01 -14.43
N ASP A 86 -2.46 -7.51 -15.65
CA ASP A 86 -3.52 -7.07 -16.57
C ASP A 86 -4.92 -7.32 -15.99
N ARG A 87 -5.14 -8.50 -15.38
CA ARG A 87 -6.42 -8.82 -14.72
C ARG A 87 -6.67 -7.91 -13.52
N LEU A 88 -5.64 -7.60 -12.74
CA LEU A 88 -5.74 -6.70 -11.60
C LEU A 88 -6.03 -5.26 -12.05
N ALA A 89 -5.35 -4.76 -13.07
CA ALA A 89 -5.58 -3.45 -13.65
C ALA A 89 -7.02 -3.31 -14.19
N GLY A 90 -7.54 -4.36 -14.84
CA GLY A 90 -8.93 -4.45 -15.28
C GLY A 90 -9.92 -4.32 -14.12
N ASN A 91 -9.70 -5.04 -13.02
CA ASN A 91 -10.54 -4.99 -11.82
C ASN A 91 -10.49 -3.60 -11.13
N ILE A 92 -9.30 -2.99 -11.05
CA ILE A 92 -9.11 -1.66 -10.46
C ILE A 92 -9.81 -0.58 -11.30
N ARG A 93 -9.67 -0.62 -12.63
CA ARG A 93 -10.33 0.34 -13.53
C ARG A 93 -11.85 0.20 -13.47
N GLN A 94 -12.36 -1.03 -13.37
CA GLN A 94 -13.79 -1.28 -13.18
C GLN A 94 -14.31 -0.78 -11.82
N ALA A 95 -13.53 -0.94 -10.75
CA ALA A 95 -13.86 -0.37 -9.45
C ALA A 95 -13.80 1.17 -9.46
N ALA A 96 -12.83 1.78 -10.15
CA ALA A 96 -12.71 3.23 -10.27
C ALA A 96 -13.95 3.86 -10.93
N HIS A 97 -14.50 3.22 -11.96
CA HIS A 97 -15.76 3.64 -12.58
C HIS A 97 -16.96 3.59 -11.63
N ALA A 98 -16.95 2.71 -10.62
CA ALA A 98 -17.98 2.68 -9.59
C ALA A 98 -17.89 3.89 -8.63
N PHE A 99 -16.71 4.48 -8.46
CA PHE A 99 -16.48 5.63 -7.57
C PHE A 99 -16.56 6.99 -8.28
N GLU A 100 -16.64 7.02 -9.61
CA GLU A 100 -16.60 8.24 -10.41
C GLU A 100 -17.78 9.18 -10.13
N ASN A 101 -18.96 8.61 -9.83
CA ASN A 101 -20.17 9.38 -9.50
C ASN A 101 -20.27 9.77 -8.01
N ASP A 102 -19.80 8.89 -7.11
CA ASP A 102 -20.01 9.06 -5.66
C ASP A 102 -18.83 9.76 -4.96
N ALA A 103 -17.62 9.64 -5.49
CA ALA A 103 -16.40 10.16 -4.86
C ALA A 103 -15.39 10.68 -5.90
N PRO A 104 -15.65 11.83 -6.56
CA PRO A 104 -14.76 12.41 -7.58
C PRO A 104 -13.39 12.86 -7.04
N PHE A 105 -13.21 12.95 -5.72
CA PHE A 105 -11.88 13.15 -5.11
C PHE A 105 -11.09 11.83 -5.04
N ALA A 106 -11.76 10.71 -4.78
CA ALA A 106 -11.16 9.38 -4.76
C ALA A 106 -10.79 8.95 -6.19
N ALA A 107 -11.67 9.21 -7.17
CA ALA A 107 -11.38 8.95 -8.59
C ALA A 107 -10.11 9.68 -9.07
N ARG A 108 -9.92 10.96 -8.68
CA ARG A 108 -8.68 11.71 -8.98
C ARG A 108 -7.45 11.15 -8.27
N GLY A 109 -7.57 10.74 -7.01
CA GLY A 109 -6.48 10.09 -6.28
C GLY A 109 -6.08 8.75 -6.91
N ILE A 110 -7.06 7.95 -7.35
CA ILE A 110 -6.85 6.67 -8.05
C ILE A 110 -6.19 6.91 -9.41
N ASN A 111 -6.64 7.91 -10.17
CA ASN A 111 -6.07 8.24 -11.47
C ASN A 111 -4.62 8.72 -11.37
N SER A 112 -4.29 9.56 -10.37
CA SER A 112 -2.90 9.96 -10.10
C SER A 112 -2.02 8.82 -9.60
N SER A 113 -2.61 7.75 -9.07
CA SER A 113 -1.87 6.54 -8.66
C SER A 113 -1.58 5.61 -9.83
N ALA A 114 -2.36 5.71 -10.92
CA ALA A 114 -2.20 4.86 -12.10
C ALA A 114 -0.83 5.06 -12.76
N ASP A 115 -0.37 6.31 -12.89
CA ASP A 115 0.95 6.63 -13.46
C ASP A 115 2.09 5.95 -12.68
N TYR A 116 2.01 5.90 -11.34
CA TYR A 116 3.01 5.22 -10.51
C TYR A 116 2.96 3.70 -10.64
N VAL A 117 1.78 3.14 -10.88
CA VAL A 117 1.58 1.69 -11.07
C VAL A 117 2.11 1.26 -12.44
N GLU A 118 1.90 2.08 -13.47
CA GLU A 118 2.40 1.82 -14.82
C GLU A 118 3.94 1.88 -14.87
N ASP A 119 4.55 2.90 -14.26
CA ASP A 119 6.01 3.01 -14.09
C ASP A 119 6.59 1.80 -13.31
N ALA A 120 5.88 1.33 -12.28
CA ALA A 120 6.29 0.16 -11.51
C ALA A 120 6.18 -1.13 -12.34
N ALA A 121 5.10 -1.30 -13.09
CA ALA A 121 4.89 -2.45 -13.96
C ALA A 121 5.95 -2.52 -15.07
N GLU A 122 6.32 -1.39 -15.66
CA GLU A 122 7.36 -1.34 -16.68
C GLU A 122 8.74 -1.71 -16.13
N LYS A 123 9.07 -1.23 -14.92
CA LYS A 123 10.30 -1.62 -14.20
C LYS A 123 10.33 -3.11 -13.85
N ILE A 124 9.19 -3.71 -13.50
CA ILE A 124 9.09 -5.15 -13.23
C ILE A 124 9.23 -5.98 -14.52
N ARG A 125 8.68 -5.48 -15.62
CA ARG A 125 8.70 -6.17 -16.92
C ARG A 125 10.08 -6.14 -17.58
N ASN A 126 10.76 -4.99 -17.49
CA ASN A 126 11.98 -4.73 -18.25
C ASN A 126 13.24 -4.67 -17.37
N GLY A 127 13.09 -4.56 -16.05
CA GLY A 127 14.21 -4.46 -15.10
C GLY A 127 14.74 -5.80 -14.64
N THR A 128 15.98 -5.80 -14.16
CA THR A 128 16.59 -6.95 -13.48
C THR A 128 16.16 -6.98 -12.00
N PHE A 129 16.33 -8.13 -11.33
CA PHE A 129 16.08 -8.24 -9.89
C PHE A 129 16.85 -7.18 -9.08
N ARG A 130 18.07 -6.82 -9.52
CA ARG A 130 18.87 -5.77 -8.88
C ARG A 130 18.20 -4.40 -9.00
N ASP A 131 17.68 -4.07 -10.17
CA ASP A 131 16.98 -2.79 -10.40
C ASP A 131 15.71 -2.68 -9.55
N LEU A 132 15.02 -3.82 -9.32
CA LEU A 132 13.85 -3.88 -8.43
C LEU A 132 14.24 -3.66 -6.96
N VAL A 133 15.31 -4.29 -6.49
CA VAL A 133 15.81 -4.10 -5.12
C VAL A 133 16.30 -2.66 -4.91
N ASP A 134 17.04 -2.12 -5.87
CA ASP A 134 17.52 -0.73 -5.82
C ASP A 134 16.33 0.25 -5.83
N GLY A 135 15.32 0.01 -6.67
CA GLY A 135 14.09 0.79 -6.70
C GLY A 135 13.31 0.75 -5.38
N ALA A 136 13.22 -0.43 -4.74
CA ALA A 136 12.59 -0.57 -3.43
C ALA A 136 13.38 0.18 -2.33
N SER A 137 14.71 0.12 -2.37
CA SER A 137 15.60 0.85 -1.45
C SER A 137 15.42 2.36 -1.58
N ASP A 138 15.35 2.87 -2.81
CA ASP A 138 15.12 4.28 -3.08
C ASP A 138 13.72 4.74 -2.65
N PHE A 139 12.70 3.91 -2.84
CA PHE A 139 11.35 4.17 -2.32
C PHE A 139 11.34 4.23 -0.79
N ALA A 140 12.01 3.30 -0.11
CA ALA A 140 12.11 3.29 1.35
C ALA A 140 12.76 4.57 1.91
N LYS A 141 13.79 5.09 1.23
CA LYS A 141 14.46 6.35 1.61
C LYS A 141 13.56 7.58 1.36
N ARG A 142 12.78 7.58 0.29
CA ARG A 142 11.90 8.70 -0.09
C ARG A 142 10.62 8.75 0.73
N GLN A 143 10.04 7.59 1.03
CA GLN A 143 8.76 7.47 1.71
C GLN A 143 8.82 6.39 2.82
N PRO A 144 9.56 6.65 3.92
CA PRO A 144 9.76 5.65 4.97
C PRO A 144 8.44 5.19 5.61
N ALA A 145 7.47 6.09 5.78
CA ALA A 145 6.17 5.73 6.34
C ALA A 145 5.38 4.78 5.42
N ALA A 146 5.39 5.02 4.11
CA ALA A 146 4.68 4.17 3.15
C ALA A 146 5.36 2.79 3.06
N PHE A 147 6.68 2.74 3.03
CA PHE A 147 7.44 1.48 3.01
C PHE A 147 7.18 0.64 4.27
N LEU A 148 7.18 1.26 5.46
CA LEU A 148 6.86 0.56 6.71
C LEU A 148 5.42 0.04 6.71
N GLY A 149 4.46 0.86 6.28
CA GLY A 149 3.06 0.43 6.17
C GLY A 149 2.89 -0.77 5.23
N LEU A 150 3.49 -0.72 4.04
CA LEU A 150 3.47 -1.82 3.08
C LEU A 150 4.18 -3.07 3.60
N SER A 151 5.32 -2.91 4.29
CA SER A 151 6.07 -4.04 4.87
C SER A 151 5.26 -4.79 5.93
N VAL A 152 4.54 -4.07 6.79
CA VAL A 152 3.65 -4.68 7.79
C VAL A 152 2.51 -5.44 7.10
N LEU A 153 1.88 -4.84 6.09
CA LEU A 153 0.83 -5.50 5.31
C LEU A 153 1.33 -6.76 4.60
N ALA A 154 2.51 -6.68 3.98
CA ALA A 154 3.15 -7.81 3.31
C ALA A 154 3.50 -8.94 4.29
N GLY A 155 4.04 -8.61 5.47
CA GLY A 155 4.31 -9.58 6.52
C GLY A 155 3.05 -10.30 7.01
N PHE A 156 1.97 -9.55 7.25
CA PHE A 156 0.67 -10.15 7.59
C PHE A 156 0.11 -11.04 6.47
N ALA A 157 0.17 -10.57 5.23
CA ALA A 157 -0.27 -11.34 4.07
C ALA A 157 0.53 -12.64 3.93
N ALA A 158 1.84 -12.62 4.14
CA ALA A 158 2.70 -13.80 4.12
C ALA A 158 2.28 -14.81 5.20
N VAL A 159 2.11 -14.37 6.45
CA VAL A 159 1.61 -15.24 7.54
C VAL A 159 0.25 -15.83 7.19
N ARG A 160 -0.65 -15.01 6.63
CA ARG A 160 -2.00 -15.45 6.27
C ARG A 160 -1.99 -16.45 5.12
N PHE A 161 -1.08 -16.29 4.15
CA PHE A 161 -0.89 -17.20 3.02
C PHE A 161 -0.29 -18.52 3.48
N PHE A 162 0.75 -18.51 4.32
CA PHE A 162 1.31 -19.73 4.89
C PHE A 162 0.25 -20.52 5.65
N ARG A 163 -0.51 -19.85 6.53
CA ARG A 163 -1.60 -20.50 7.27
C ARG A 163 -2.74 -20.99 6.38
N ALA A 164 -3.02 -20.30 5.26
CA ALA A 164 -4.02 -20.76 4.29
C ALA A 164 -3.54 -21.99 3.52
N SER A 165 -2.24 -22.06 3.20
CA SER A 165 -1.67 -23.16 2.42
C SER A 165 -1.64 -24.47 3.20
N GLU A 166 -1.56 -24.42 4.53
CA GLU A 166 -1.62 -25.61 5.39
C GLU A 166 -3.01 -26.28 5.34
N ASP A 167 -4.08 -25.48 5.28
CA ASP A 167 -5.47 -25.97 5.24
C ASP A 167 -5.84 -26.67 3.91
N HIS A 168 -5.08 -26.44 2.82
CA HIS A 168 -5.33 -27.07 1.52
C HIS A 168 -4.77 -28.49 1.37
N THR A 169 -4.02 -28.99 2.36
CA THR A 169 -3.41 -30.33 2.31
C THR A 169 -4.35 -31.44 2.80
N ALA A 170 -5.52 -31.11 3.37
CA ALA A 170 -6.41 -32.07 4.01
C ALA A 170 -7.55 -32.63 3.12
N SER A 171 -7.60 -32.29 1.82
CA SER A 171 -8.73 -32.67 0.93
C SER A 171 -8.40 -33.66 -0.19
N SER A 172 -7.21 -34.27 -0.18
CA SER A 172 -6.81 -35.29 -1.16
C SER A 172 -6.72 -36.72 -0.60
N GLN A 173 -7.46 -37.03 0.47
CA GLN A 173 -7.55 -38.38 1.02
C GLN A 173 -9.00 -38.73 1.37
N GLN A 174 -9.88 -38.66 0.37
CA GLN A 174 -11.19 -39.31 0.41
C GLN A 174 -11.56 -39.76 -1.02
N GLU A 175 -10.66 -40.56 -1.61
CA GLU A 175 -11.01 -41.55 -2.61
C GLU A 175 -11.10 -42.91 -1.88
N ASP A 176 -12.06 -43.73 -2.32
CA ASP A 176 -12.29 -45.14 -2.01
C ASP A 176 -13.25 -45.49 -0.86
N VAL A 177 -14.56 -45.64 -1.19
CA VAL A 177 -15.31 -46.91 -1.04
C VAL A 177 -16.43 -47.00 -2.08
#